data_AF-A0A5J4N5U4-F1
#
_entry.id   AF-A0A5J4N5U4-F1
#
_cell.length_a   1.000
_cell.length_b   1.000
_cell.length_c   1.000
_cell.angle_alpha   90.00
_cell.angle_beta   90.00
_cell.angle_gamma   90.00
#
_symmetry.space_group_name_H-M   'P 1'
#
loop_
_entity.id
_entity.type
_entity.pdbx_description
1 polymer ?
#
loop_
_entity_poly.entity_id
_entity_poly.type
_entity_poly.pdbx_seq_one_letter_code
_entity_poly.pdbx_strand_id
1 'polypeptide(L)'
;MDADDLHLNIDYVGSCGIVLTPEQKATLQTSLTILKHENGFTNVLFWGTIRGVSGDYFIAQGIGKDAITSRKTLYSKDCLVWGVLPVPGKSDIEKSKYFKARFTGDPSYEAEFLNITQLPGEGDELVQITMKEEDRLAAVIERIENEVSIVPRGAYLRLASGQVVRNKSFEGKINNFTHITYLVAFRTDCGRSVKGLIIFSLSTSYPLAT
;
A
#
# COMPACT_ATOMS: atom_id res chain seq x y z
N MET A 1 0.43 4.32 8.44
CA MET A 1 0.52 4.94 9.78
C MET A 1 1.89 4.66 10.35
N ASP A 2 2.61 5.65 10.89
CA ASP A 2 3.94 5.41 11.46
C ASP A 2 3.85 4.51 12.71
N ALA A 3 4.84 3.66 12.92
CA ALA A 3 4.89 2.75 14.07
C ALA A 3 4.92 3.53 15.40
N ASP A 4 5.64 4.66 15.41
CA ASP A 4 5.82 5.50 16.60
C ASP A 4 4.49 6.16 17.03
N ASP A 5 3.70 6.65 16.06
CA ASP A 5 2.43 7.34 16.29
C ASP A 5 1.20 6.41 16.12
N LEU A 6 1.41 5.10 16.02
CA LEU A 6 0.35 4.13 15.72
C LEU A 6 -0.81 4.22 16.74
N HIS A 7 -0.48 4.42 18.01
CA HIS A 7 -1.45 4.49 19.09
C HIS A 7 -2.44 5.66 18.95
N LEU A 8 -2.01 6.79 18.40
CA LEU A 8 -2.87 7.95 18.15
C LEU A 8 -3.62 7.78 16.83
N ASN A 9 -2.91 7.35 15.78
CA ASN A 9 -3.45 7.21 14.42
C ASN A 9 -4.64 6.25 14.36
N ILE A 10 -4.59 5.17 15.15
CA ILE A 10 -5.66 4.18 15.16
C ILE A 10 -6.96 4.71 15.80
N ASP A 11 -6.84 5.57 16.80
CA ASP A 11 -8.00 6.13 17.48
C ASP A 11 -8.72 7.14 16.58
N TYR A 12 -7.98 7.88 15.73
CA TYR A 12 -8.56 8.75 14.72
C TYR A 12 -9.38 8.00 13.67
N VAL A 13 -8.90 6.84 13.20
CA VAL A 13 -9.62 6.01 12.22
C VAL A 13 -10.69 5.11 12.84
N GLY A 14 -10.81 5.07 14.17
CA GLY A 14 -11.85 4.31 14.85
C GLY A 14 -13.26 4.72 14.42
N SER A 15 -13.45 6.00 14.07
CA SER A 15 -14.70 6.52 13.51
C SER A 15 -15.07 5.91 12.15
N CYS A 16 -14.09 5.41 11.39
CA CYS A 16 -14.28 4.76 10.10
C CYS A 16 -14.59 3.25 10.23
N GLY A 17 -14.78 2.74 11.44
CA GLY A 17 -15.11 1.32 11.70
C GLY A 17 -13.90 0.37 11.66
N ILE A 18 -12.69 0.91 11.54
CA ILE A 18 -11.44 0.14 11.68
C ILE A 18 -11.03 0.23 13.15
N VAL A 19 -11.36 -0.81 13.92
CA VAL A 19 -11.02 -0.89 15.35
C VAL A 19 -10.22 -2.16 15.59
N LEU A 20 -9.05 -2.03 16.19
CA LEU A 20 -8.24 -3.15 16.69
C LEU A 20 -8.50 -3.33 18.19
N THR A 21 -8.32 -4.56 18.67
CA THR A 21 -8.40 -4.81 20.11
C THR A 21 -7.22 -4.13 20.82
N PRO A 22 -7.36 -3.75 22.11
CA PRO A 22 -6.26 -3.16 22.87
C PRO A 22 -5.04 -4.09 22.94
N GLU A 23 -5.26 -5.41 22.99
CA GLU A 23 -4.20 -6.42 22.95
C GLU A 23 -3.44 -6.40 21.61
N GLN A 24 -4.17 -6.39 20.48
CA GLN A 24 -3.57 -6.26 19.16
C GLN A 24 -2.81 -4.94 19.03
N LYS A 25 -3.36 -3.82 19.54
CA LYS A 25 -2.72 -2.50 19.52
C LYS A 25 -1.37 -2.51 20.25
N ALA A 26 -1.33 -3.02 21.49
CA ALA A 26 -0.11 -3.10 22.29
C ALA A 26 0.94 -4.04 21.66
N THR A 27 0.47 -5.18 21.15
CA THR A 27 1.32 -6.16 20.47
C THR A 27 1.93 -5.59 19.20
N LEU A 28 1.12 -4.92 18.38
CA LEU A 28 1.52 -4.31 17.12
C LEU A 28 2.55 -3.18 17.33
N GLN A 29 2.37 -2.33 18.35
CA GLN A 29 3.37 -1.30 18.69
C GLN A 29 4.74 -1.92 19.01
N THR A 30 4.72 -2.99 19.80
CA THR A 30 5.95 -3.68 20.21
C THR A 30 6.62 -4.37 19.02
N SER A 31 5.85 -5.14 18.24
CA SER A 31 6.38 -5.92 17.13
C SER A 31 6.89 -5.05 15.98
N LEU A 32 6.23 -3.93 15.66
CA LEU A 32 6.69 -2.99 14.63
C LEU A 32 8.00 -2.30 15.04
N THR A 33 8.17 -2.01 16.34
CA THR A 33 9.41 -1.42 16.87
C THR A 33 10.58 -2.40 16.74
N ILE A 34 10.35 -3.68 17.07
CA ILE A 34 11.34 -4.76 16.89
C ILE A 34 11.71 -4.87 15.40
N LEU A 35 10.70 -4.93 14.52
CA LEU A 35 10.87 -5.06 13.09
C LEU A 35 11.67 -3.91 12.47
N LYS A 36 11.48 -2.67 12.97
CA LYS A 36 12.26 -1.49 12.57
C LYS A 36 13.75 -1.70 12.85
N HIS A 37 14.09 -2.22 14.03
CA HIS A 37 15.46 -2.45 14.46
C HIS A 37 16.11 -3.65 13.76
N GLU A 38 15.41 -4.80 13.67
CA GLU A 38 15.94 -6.03 13.07
C GLU A 38 16.30 -5.88 11.59
N ASN A 39 15.43 -5.20 10.83
CA ASN A 39 15.62 -5.06 9.38
C ASN A 39 16.38 -3.78 9.00
N GLY A 40 16.75 -2.94 9.97
CA GLY A 40 17.42 -1.67 9.73
C GLY A 40 16.59 -0.68 8.90
N PHE A 41 15.27 -0.73 9.03
CA PHE A 41 14.40 0.20 8.31
C PHE A 41 14.51 1.60 8.91
N THR A 42 14.45 2.62 8.06
CA THR A 42 14.43 4.01 8.53
C THR A 42 13.10 4.29 9.21
N ASN A 43 11.99 3.87 8.58
CA ASN A 43 10.65 3.98 9.13
C ASN A 43 9.86 2.68 8.85
N VAL A 44 8.90 2.37 9.72
CA VAL A 44 7.97 1.26 9.51
C VAL A 44 6.56 1.84 9.56
N LEU A 45 5.78 1.56 8.53
CA LEU A 45 4.40 2.00 8.43
C LEU A 45 3.47 0.80 8.58
N PHE A 46 2.52 0.87 9.50
CA PHE A 46 1.36 -0.01 9.46
C PHE A 46 0.47 0.41 8.28
N TRP A 47 0.19 -0.54 7.39
CA TRP A 47 -0.61 -0.32 6.19
C TRP A 47 -2.10 -0.49 6.50
N GLY A 48 -2.46 -1.59 7.17
CA GLY A 48 -3.83 -1.91 7.50
C GLY A 48 -4.07 -3.40 7.67
N THR A 49 -5.34 -3.78 7.67
CA THR A 49 -5.79 -5.17 7.81
C THR A 49 -6.61 -5.61 6.61
N ILE A 50 -6.35 -6.81 6.11
CA ILE A 50 -7.14 -7.47 5.08
C ILE A 50 -7.92 -8.61 5.74
N ARG A 51 -9.24 -8.50 5.75
CA ARG A 51 -10.10 -9.50 6.41
C ARG A 51 -10.27 -10.74 5.56
N GLY A 52 -9.94 -11.89 6.13
CA GLY A 52 -10.13 -13.20 5.51
C GLY A 52 -11.39 -13.90 6.01
N VAL A 53 -11.61 -15.13 5.55
CA VAL A 53 -12.71 -15.98 6.01
C VAL A 53 -12.33 -16.72 7.29
N SER A 54 -11.13 -17.33 7.31
CA SER A 54 -10.60 -18.09 8.45
C SER A 54 -9.75 -17.23 9.39
N GLY A 55 -9.08 -16.20 8.86
CA GLY A 55 -8.23 -15.30 9.64
C GLY A 55 -7.87 -14.03 8.89
N ASP A 56 -7.57 -12.98 9.66
CA ASP A 56 -7.24 -11.66 9.13
C ASP A 56 -5.72 -11.53 8.92
N TYR A 57 -5.35 -10.76 7.90
CA TYR A 57 -3.96 -10.44 7.59
C TYR A 57 -3.65 -8.99 7.98
N PHE A 58 -2.64 -8.83 8.82
CA PHE A 58 -2.08 -7.55 9.22
C PHE A 58 -0.91 -7.22 8.31
N ILE A 59 -0.95 -6.05 7.67
CA ILE A 59 0.07 -5.64 6.69
C ILE A 59 0.87 -4.47 7.25
N ALA A 60 2.19 -4.59 7.18
CA ALA A 60 3.14 -3.53 7.49
C ALA A 60 4.09 -3.32 6.33
N GLN A 61 4.68 -2.12 6.26
CA GLN A 61 5.63 -1.76 5.24
C GLN A 61 6.86 -1.14 5.89
N GLY A 62 8.01 -1.78 5.70
CA GLY A 62 9.30 -1.24 6.05
C GLY A 62 9.81 -0.33 4.93
N ILE A 63 10.21 0.89 5.28
CA ILE A 63 10.81 1.86 4.38
C ILE A 63 12.30 2.01 4.74
N GLY A 64 13.17 1.73 3.79
CA GLY A 64 14.61 1.96 3.91
C GLY A 64 15.01 3.43 3.68
N LYS A 65 16.23 3.63 3.18
CA LYS A 65 16.80 4.97 2.93
C LYS A 65 16.05 5.75 1.86
N ASP A 66 15.55 5.04 0.86
CA ASP A 66 14.75 5.58 -0.24
C ASP A 66 13.27 5.28 0.00
N ALA A 67 12.47 6.34 0.18
CA ALA A 67 11.05 6.20 0.53
C ALA A 67 10.21 5.47 -0.52
N ILE A 68 10.72 5.39 -1.76
CA ILE A 68 10.00 4.86 -2.91
C ILE A 68 10.55 3.49 -3.34
N THR A 69 11.86 3.38 -3.54
CA THR A 69 12.48 2.17 -4.12
C THR A 69 12.81 1.11 -3.07
N SER A 70 13.04 1.50 -1.81
CA SER A 70 13.48 0.59 -0.75
C SER A 70 12.36 0.18 0.21
N ARG A 71 11.15 0.00 -0.32
CA ARG A 71 9.99 -0.48 0.43
C ARG A 71 9.96 -2.01 0.47
N LYS A 72 9.65 -2.59 1.62
CA LYS A 72 9.36 -4.02 1.78
C LYS A 72 8.00 -4.17 2.46
N THR A 73 7.12 -4.96 1.87
CA THR A 73 5.82 -5.27 2.45
C THR A 73 5.93 -6.55 3.28
N LEU A 74 5.41 -6.51 4.49
CA LEU A 74 5.37 -7.62 5.43
C LEU A 74 3.93 -7.91 5.82
N TYR A 75 3.65 -9.17 6.13
CA TYR A 75 2.36 -9.61 6.60
C TYR A 75 2.49 -10.38 7.92
N SER A 76 1.43 -10.37 8.72
CA SER A 76 1.31 -11.15 9.95
C SER A 76 -0.13 -11.61 10.13
N LYS A 77 -0.34 -12.75 10.80
CA LYS A 77 -1.66 -13.19 11.25
C LYS A 77 -1.91 -12.84 12.72
N ASP A 78 -0.87 -12.91 13.54
CA ASP A 78 -0.97 -12.79 15.01
C ASP A 78 -0.42 -11.46 15.55
N CYS A 79 -0.09 -10.49 14.69
CA CYS A 79 0.57 -9.22 15.03
C CYS A 79 1.97 -9.35 15.69
N LEU A 80 2.48 -10.56 15.87
CA LEU A 80 3.76 -10.86 16.51
C LEU A 80 4.84 -11.23 15.48
N VAL A 81 4.57 -12.26 14.69
CA VAL A 81 5.51 -12.81 13.72
C VAL A 81 5.22 -12.22 12.34
N TRP A 82 6.23 -11.63 11.72
CA TRP A 82 6.11 -10.96 10.44
C TRP A 82 6.82 -11.75 9.33
N GLY A 83 6.10 -12.11 8.29
CA GLY A 83 6.63 -12.69 7.04
C GLY A 83 6.82 -11.60 5.99
N VAL A 84 7.87 -11.70 5.18
CA VAL A 84 8.08 -10.79 4.04
C VAL A 84 7.27 -11.30 2.86
N LEU A 85 6.44 -10.45 2.24
CA LEU A 85 5.73 -10.81 1.02
C LEU A 85 6.66 -10.77 -0.20
N PRO A 86 6.47 -11.68 -1.17
CA PRO A 86 7.15 -11.60 -2.46
C PRO A 86 6.72 -10.32 -3.20
N VAL A 87 7.63 -9.74 -3.97
CA VAL A 87 7.30 -8.60 -4.84
C VAL A 87 6.54 -9.13 -6.06
N PRO A 88 5.27 -8.73 -6.29
CA PRO A 88 4.44 -9.32 -7.32
C PRO A 88 4.94 -8.91 -8.72
N GLY A 89 5.01 -9.89 -9.64
CA GLY A 89 5.28 -9.61 -11.05
C GLY A 89 4.10 -8.92 -11.73
N LYS A 90 4.35 -8.24 -12.87
CA LYS A 90 3.28 -7.62 -13.67
C LYS A 90 2.20 -8.63 -14.09
N SER A 91 2.62 -9.86 -14.41
CA SER A 91 1.73 -10.98 -14.72
C SER A 91 0.79 -11.33 -13.56
N ASP A 92 1.28 -11.25 -12.33
CA ASP A 92 0.52 -11.66 -11.15
C ASP A 92 -0.48 -10.57 -10.76
N ILE A 93 -0.12 -9.31 -10.95
CA ILE A 93 -1.04 -8.17 -10.82
C ILE A 93 -2.20 -8.31 -11.80
N GLU A 94 -1.96 -8.70 -13.05
CA GLU A 94 -3.01 -8.93 -14.04
C GLU A 94 -3.89 -10.13 -13.67
N LYS A 95 -3.28 -11.26 -13.31
CA LYS A 95 -3.99 -12.45 -12.84
C LYS A 95 -4.86 -12.16 -11.62
N SER A 96 -4.40 -11.33 -10.68
CA SER A 96 -5.14 -10.96 -9.47
C SER A 96 -6.50 -10.28 -9.75
N LYS A 97 -6.69 -9.71 -10.95
CA LYS A 97 -7.96 -9.07 -11.35
C LYS A 97 -9.09 -10.07 -11.56
N TYR A 98 -8.76 -11.31 -11.92
CA TYR A 98 -9.75 -12.37 -12.12
C TYR A 98 -10.26 -12.92 -10.77
N PHE A 99 -9.42 -12.93 -9.74
CA PHE A 99 -9.76 -13.45 -8.42
C PHE A 99 -10.54 -12.44 -7.56
N LYS A 100 -11.87 -12.41 -7.71
CA LYS A 100 -12.80 -11.56 -6.93
C LYS A 100 -13.27 -12.18 -5.60
N ALA A 101 -12.88 -13.42 -5.30
CA ALA A 101 -13.29 -14.11 -4.08
C ALA A 101 -12.73 -13.44 -2.81
N ARG A 102 -13.22 -13.80 -1.62
CA ARG A 102 -12.56 -13.38 -0.37
C ARG A 102 -11.23 -14.12 -0.19
N PHE A 103 -10.39 -13.63 0.71
CA PHE A 103 -9.18 -14.34 1.15
C PHE A 103 -9.61 -15.46 2.10
N THR A 104 -9.05 -16.66 1.93
CA THR A 104 -9.36 -17.81 2.79
C THR A 104 -8.75 -17.60 4.16
N GLY A 105 -7.56 -16.97 4.21
CA GLY A 105 -6.82 -16.80 5.45
C GLY A 105 -5.66 -17.79 5.58
N ASP A 106 -5.29 -18.53 4.53
CA ASP A 106 -4.13 -19.43 4.54
C ASP A 106 -3.12 -19.07 3.42
N PRO A 107 -1.87 -18.68 3.75
CA PRO A 107 -0.86 -18.28 2.76
C PRO A 107 -0.57 -19.36 1.71
N SER A 108 -0.62 -20.63 2.10
CA SER A 108 -0.35 -21.78 1.25
C SER A 108 -1.54 -22.21 0.39
N TYR A 109 -2.70 -21.58 0.54
CA TYR A 109 -3.88 -21.93 -0.25
C TYR A 109 -3.65 -21.52 -1.70
N GLU A 110 -3.91 -22.46 -2.62
CA GLU A 110 -3.86 -22.19 -4.06
C GLU A 110 -5.30 -21.93 -4.53
N ALA A 111 -5.55 -20.69 -4.93
CA ALA A 111 -6.83 -20.32 -5.52
C ALA A 111 -6.83 -20.73 -6.99
N GLU A 112 -7.80 -21.54 -7.37
CA GLU A 112 -8.06 -21.91 -8.76
C GLU A 112 -9.20 -21.05 -9.31
N PHE A 113 -8.97 -20.43 -10.46
CA PHE A 113 -10.00 -19.71 -11.20
C PHE A 113 -10.10 -20.27 -12.61
N LEU A 114 -11.29 -20.74 -12.97
CA LEU A 114 -11.61 -21.18 -14.32
C LEU A 114 -12.11 -19.97 -15.11
N ASN A 115 -11.34 -19.54 -16.11
CA ASN A 115 -11.77 -18.53 -17.05
C ASN A 115 -12.32 -19.22 -18.31
N ILE A 116 -13.60 -19.00 -18.61
CA ILE A 116 -14.24 -19.47 -19.86
C ILE A 116 -14.08 -18.33 -20.87
N THR A 117 -13.14 -18.46 -21.80
CA THR A 117 -13.04 -17.50 -22.91
C THR A 117 -13.86 -18.03 -24.07
N GLN A 118 -15.03 -17.45 -24.31
CA GLN A 118 -15.85 -17.79 -25.49
C GLN A 118 -15.26 -17.09 -26.72
N LEU A 119 -14.55 -17.84 -27.56
CA LEU A 119 -14.15 -17.38 -28.88
C LEU A 119 -15.30 -17.64 -29.87
N PRO A 120 -15.68 -16.68 -30.72
CA PRO A 120 -16.75 -16.88 -31.68
C PRO A 120 -16.26 -17.80 -32.82
N GLY A 121 -16.49 -19.11 -32.69
CA GLY A 121 -16.35 -20.07 -33.80
C GLY A 121 -15.61 -21.38 -33.50
N GLU A 122 -14.92 -21.50 -32.37
CA GLU A 122 -14.18 -22.71 -31.99
C GLU A 122 -14.39 -22.90 -30.47
N GLY A 123 -14.71 -24.13 -30.05
CA GLY A 123 -15.38 -24.43 -28.77
C GLY A 123 -14.75 -23.82 -27.51
N ASP A 124 -15.54 -23.78 -26.43
CA ASP A 124 -15.15 -23.18 -25.14
C ASP A 124 -13.78 -23.71 -24.63
N GLU A 125 -12.74 -22.87 -24.66
CA GLU A 125 -11.46 -23.18 -24.01
C GLU A 125 -11.52 -22.79 -22.52
N LEU A 126 -11.39 -23.80 -21.66
CA LEU A 126 -11.31 -23.63 -20.21
C LEU A 126 -9.86 -23.33 -19.81
N VAL A 127 -9.53 -22.05 -19.57
CA VAL A 127 -8.21 -21.66 -19.05
C VAL A 127 -8.26 -21.71 -17.53
N GLN A 128 -7.60 -22.72 -16.94
CA GLN A 128 -7.41 -22.80 -15.50
C GLN A 128 -6.23 -21.93 -15.08
N ILE A 129 -6.50 -20.85 -14.36
CA ILE A 129 -5.49 -19.96 -13.78
C ILE A 129 -5.37 -20.33 -12.31
N THR A 130 -4.19 -20.78 -11.90
CA THR A 130 -3.85 -21.04 -10.50
C THR A 130 -2.96 -19.93 -9.96
N MET A 131 -3.19 -19.55 -8.70
CA MET A 131 -2.39 -18.53 -8.01
C MET A 131 -2.37 -18.82 -6.51
N LYS A 132 -1.19 -18.75 -5.89
CA LYS A 132 -1.05 -18.83 -4.44
C LYS A 132 -1.68 -17.62 -3.76
N GLU A 133 -2.28 -17.84 -2.60
CA GLU A 133 -2.93 -16.77 -1.84
C GLU A 133 -1.92 -15.71 -1.38
N GLU A 134 -0.69 -16.11 -1.05
CA GLU A 134 0.40 -15.18 -0.73
C GLU A 134 0.75 -14.24 -1.91
N ASP A 135 0.91 -14.78 -3.12
CA ASP A 135 1.20 -13.99 -4.32
C ASP A 135 0.02 -13.07 -4.67
N ARG A 136 -1.21 -13.59 -4.51
CA ARG A 136 -2.44 -12.82 -4.68
C ARG A 136 -2.51 -11.66 -3.69
N LEU A 137 -2.18 -11.89 -2.42
CA LEU A 137 -2.16 -10.88 -1.37
C LEU A 137 -1.17 -9.77 -1.72
N ALA A 138 0.05 -10.13 -2.12
CA ALA A 138 1.05 -9.18 -2.56
C ALA A 138 0.59 -8.35 -3.77
N ALA A 139 0.01 -9.00 -4.80
CA ALA A 139 -0.52 -8.33 -5.98
C ALA A 139 -1.68 -7.36 -5.68
N VAL A 140 -2.58 -7.74 -4.76
CA VAL A 140 -3.70 -6.87 -4.34
C VAL A 140 -3.18 -5.67 -3.56
N ILE A 141 -2.23 -5.85 -2.64
CA ILE A 141 -1.63 -4.74 -1.89
C ILE A 141 -0.95 -3.77 -2.85
N GLU A 142 -0.17 -4.27 -3.81
CA GLU A 142 0.51 -3.45 -4.81
C GLU A 142 -0.49 -2.67 -5.67
N ARG A 143 -1.63 -3.28 -6.04
CA ARG A 143 -2.69 -2.56 -6.77
C ARG A 143 -3.30 -1.44 -5.94
N ILE A 144 -3.63 -1.70 -4.69
CA ILE A 144 -4.21 -0.69 -3.78
C ILE A 144 -3.19 0.43 -3.55
N GLU A 145 -1.92 0.11 -3.32
CA GLU A 145 -0.85 1.10 -3.20
C GLU A 145 -0.74 2.01 -4.43
N ASN A 146 -0.78 1.42 -5.63
CA ASN A 146 -0.70 2.20 -6.87
C ASN A 146 -1.91 3.13 -7.08
N GLU A 147 -3.08 2.78 -6.54
CA GLU A 147 -4.32 3.55 -6.69
C GLU A 147 -4.56 4.56 -5.56
N VAL A 148 -4.20 4.22 -4.32
CA VAL A 148 -4.64 4.93 -3.10
C VAL A 148 -3.47 5.63 -2.39
N SER A 149 -2.22 5.39 -2.77
CA SER A 149 -1.08 6.03 -2.10
C SER A 149 -1.08 7.54 -2.34
N ILE A 150 -1.45 8.30 -1.31
CA ILE A 150 -1.55 9.76 -1.30
C ILE A 150 -0.76 10.33 -0.14
N VAL A 151 -0.10 11.47 -0.37
CA VAL A 151 0.63 12.21 0.64
C VAL A 151 0.33 13.69 0.53
N PRO A 152 0.37 14.45 1.64
CA PRO A 152 0.22 15.89 1.56
C PRO A 152 1.42 16.51 0.82
N ARG A 153 1.13 17.52 0.00
CA ARG A 153 2.14 18.21 -0.79
C ARG A 153 3.18 18.87 0.12
N GLY A 154 4.46 18.55 -0.12
CA GLY A 154 5.58 19.05 0.68
C GLY A 154 6.01 18.15 1.83
N ALA A 155 5.33 17.03 2.06
CA ALA A 155 5.71 16.03 3.06
C ALA A 155 6.98 15.25 2.71
N TYR A 156 7.34 15.19 1.42
CA TYR A 156 8.55 14.53 0.93
C TYR A 156 9.36 15.48 0.05
N LEU A 157 10.67 15.34 0.11
CA LEU A 157 11.65 16.09 -0.67
C LEU A 157 12.45 15.12 -1.53
N ARG A 158 12.71 15.53 -2.77
CA ARG A 158 13.65 14.83 -3.65
C ARG A 158 15.01 15.49 -3.52
N LEU A 159 16.00 14.74 -3.07
CA LEU A 159 17.39 15.18 -2.98
C LEU A 159 18.04 15.22 -4.36
N ALA A 160 19.14 15.95 -4.50
CA ALA A 160 19.92 16.02 -5.75
C ALA A 160 20.47 14.63 -6.17
N SER A 161 20.70 13.74 -5.21
CA SER A 161 21.06 12.33 -5.44
C SER A 161 19.94 11.49 -6.07
N GLY A 162 18.74 12.07 -6.25
CA GLY A 162 17.56 11.38 -6.77
C GLY A 162 16.73 10.68 -5.69
N GLN A 163 17.24 10.57 -4.46
CA GLN A 163 16.59 9.95 -3.32
C GLN A 163 15.38 10.76 -2.84
N VAL A 164 14.33 10.08 -2.38
CA VAL A 164 13.12 10.72 -1.82
C VAL A 164 13.10 10.49 -0.31
N VAL A 165 13.12 11.60 0.44
CA VAL A 165 13.23 11.61 1.91
C VAL A 165 12.08 12.41 2.50
N ARG A 166 11.61 12.02 3.68
CA ARG A 166 10.57 12.75 4.42
C ARG A 166 11.07 14.13 4.84
N ASN A 167 10.25 15.15 4.61
CA ASN A 167 10.52 16.51 5.06
C ASN A 167 10.28 16.63 6.56
N LYS A 168 11.33 16.85 7.35
CA LYS A 168 11.21 17.06 8.81
C LYS A 168 10.64 18.43 9.18
N SER A 169 10.75 19.41 8.28
CA SER A 169 10.24 20.77 8.48
C SER A 169 8.79 20.93 8.02
N PHE A 170 8.10 19.83 7.70
CA PHE A 170 6.71 19.87 7.31
C PHE A 170 5.82 19.90 8.57
N GLU A 171 5.26 21.06 8.87
CA GLU A 171 4.42 21.30 10.07
C GLU A 171 2.94 20.93 9.85
N GLY A 172 2.59 20.40 8.67
CA GLY A 172 1.19 20.18 8.30
C GLY A 172 0.48 21.46 7.87
N LYS A 173 -0.61 21.32 7.11
CA LYS A 173 -1.50 22.45 6.78
C LYS A 173 -2.78 22.31 7.58
N ILE A 174 -2.98 23.24 8.51
CA ILE A 174 -4.06 23.18 9.51
C ILE A 174 -5.42 23.54 8.88
N ASN A 175 -5.45 24.42 7.87
CA ASN A 175 -6.69 25.14 7.54
C ASN A 175 -7.53 24.58 6.39
N ASN A 176 -7.10 23.60 5.58
CA ASN A 176 -7.89 23.15 4.41
C ASN A 176 -7.53 21.73 3.93
N PHE A 177 -7.80 20.70 4.73
CA PHE A 177 -7.64 19.30 4.30
C PHE A 177 -8.74 18.81 3.34
N THR A 178 -9.75 19.64 3.04
CA THR A 178 -10.92 19.31 2.22
C THR A 178 -10.66 19.37 0.71
N HIS A 179 -9.61 20.08 0.26
CA HIS A 179 -9.31 20.22 -1.15
C HIS A 179 -8.28 19.17 -1.60
N ILE A 180 -8.68 18.36 -2.58
CA ILE A 180 -7.84 17.31 -3.20
C ILE A 180 -6.52 17.87 -3.74
N THR A 181 -6.46 19.17 -4.08
CA THR A 181 -5.26 19.87 -4.56
C THR A 181 -4.08 19.84 -3.58
N TYR A 182 -4.32 19.59 -2.29
CA TYR A 182 -3.25 19.49 -1.29
C TYR A 182 -2.65 18.09 -1.18
N LEU A 183 -3.24 17.09 -1.85
CA LEU A 183 -2.77 15.71 -1.87
C LEU A 183 -2.08 15.40 -3.20
N VAL A 184 -1.02 14.60 -3.15
CA VAL A 184 -0.27 14.15 -4.32
C VAL A 184 -0.13 12.63 -4.23
N ALA A 185 -0.28 11.95 -5.37
CA ALA A 185 -0.03 10.52 -5.44
C ALA A 185 1.44 10.21 -5.13
N PHE A 186 1.69 9.23 -4.26
CA PHE A 186 3.03 8.84 -3.83
C PHE A 186 3.46 7.54 -4.53
N ARG A 187 3.88 7.67 -5.79
CA ARG A 187 4.30 6.54 -6.64
C ARG A 187 5.40 6.93 -7.63
N THR A 188 6.13 5.95 -8.13
CA THR A 188 7.24 6.13 -9.10
C THR A 188 6.80 6.54 -10.50
N ASP A 189 5.54 6.27 -10.87
CA ASP A 189 5.05 6.18 -12.25
C ASP A 189 5.99 5.40 -13.19
N CYS A 190 5.59 4.15 -13.41
CA CYS A 190 6.12 3.25 -14.41
C CYS A 190 5.97 3.85 -15.82
N GLY A 191 7.09 4.06 -16.53
CA GLY A 191 7.15 3.80 -17.98
C GLY A 191 6.62 4.84 -18.97
N ARG A 192 6.32 6.09 -18.59
CA ARG A 192 6.25 7.16 -19.58
C ARG A 192 7.55 7.94 -19.57
N SER A 193 8.34 7.76 -20.64
CA SER A 193 9.39 8.68 -21.03
C SER A 193 8.76 10.07 -21.22
N VAL A 194 8.69 10.82 -20.14
CA VAL A 194 8.44 12.26 -20.17
C VAL A 194 9.55 12.87 -19.34
N LYS A 195 10.54 13.40 -20.06
CA LYS A 195 11.35 14.52 -19.58
C LYS A 195 10.37 15.59 -19.10
N GLY A 196 10.16 15.66 -17.79
CA GLY A 196 9.16 16.57 -17.24
C GLY A 196 8.61 16.07 -15.92
N LEU A 197 9.21 16.57 -14.86
CA LEU A 197 8.59 16.82 -13.56
C LEU A 197 7.07 17.09 -13.70
N ILE A 198 6.21 16.10 -13.44
CA ILE A 198 4.78 16.37 -13.22
C ILE A 198 4.56 16.54 -11.73
N ILE A 199 5.04 17.66 -11.21
CA ILE A 199 4.30 18.36 -10.17
C ILE A 199 3.05 18.85 -10.91
N PHE A 200 1.86 18.31 -10.61
CA PHE A 200 0.63 18.96 -11.04
C PHE A 200 0.56 20.34 -10.36
N SER A 201 1.16 21.34 -11.01
CA SER A 201 0.71 22.72 -10.86
C SER A 201 -0.62 22.81 -11.59
N LEU A 202 -1.73 22.61 -10.86
CA LEU A 202 -2.94 23.34 -11.22
C LEU A 202 -2.65 24.81 -10.93
N SER A 203 -2.01 25.48 -11.89
CA SER A 203 -2.04 26.94 -11.99
C SER A 203 -3.46 27.31 -12.35
N THR A 204 -4.31 27.52 -11.35
CA THR A 204 -5.51 28.31 -11.53
C THR A 204 -5.05 29.76 -11.64
N SER A 205 -4.72 30.17 -12.86
CA SER A 205 -4.57 31.56 -13.25
C SER A 205 -5.93 32.23 -13.03
N TYR A 206 -6.07 32.99 -11.95
CA TYR A 206 -7.18 33.93 -11.84
C TYR A 206 -6.89 35.09 -12.82
N PRO A 207 -7.73 35.36 -13.84
CA PRO A 207 -7.62 36.61 -14.55
C PRO A 207 -8.11 37.73 -13.63
N LEU A 208 -7.22 38.71 -13.38
CA LEU A 208 -7.59 40.03 -12.89
C LEU A 208 -8.64 40.61 -13.85
N ALA A 209 -9.87 40.74 -13.37
CA ALA A 209 -10.88 41.59 -13.98
C ALA A 209 -10.86 42.95 -13.26
N THR A 210 -10.90 43.98 -14.08
CA THR A 210 -10.60 45.39 -13.85
C THR A 210 -11.72 46.12 -13.11
#